data_AF-B2VRT7-F1
#
_entry.id   AF-B2VRT7-F1
#
_cell.length_a   1.000
_cell.length_b   1.000
_cell.length_c   1.000
_cell.angle_alpha   90.00
_cell.angle_beta   90.00
_cell.angle_gamma   90.00
#
_symmetry.space_group_name_H-M   'P 1'
#
loop_
_entity.id
_entity.type
_entity.pdbx_description
1 polymer ?
#
loop_
_entity_poly.entity_id
_entity_poly.type
_entity_poly.pdbx_seq_one_letter_code
_entity_poly.pdbx_strand_id
1 'polypeptide(L)'
;MADEEGASPRELILEACRRNNTELLEETLKTLTAAASKSGKKAEEYVADILNNARDGVGNGCLHVAATFGSYEVIDMLLDQEGLEIDEIDRMEQDTPLHKAVRYVNSLDKSIWPHGHEIVAMLLDAGCDPRIRNKAKLKPVELADPRNTDLRSMLQKGEFAMMAGGDVVEDDDDGPTGSGSDSD
;
A
#
# COMPACT_ATOMS: atom_id res chain seq x y z
N MET A 1 0.05 41.90 8.38
CA MET A 1 1.00 41.03 7.68
C MET A 1 0.27 39.71 7.54
N ALA A 2 -0.13 39.36 6.32
CA ALA A 2 -0.66 38.03 6.09
C ALA A 2 0.56 37.13 6.11
N ASP A 3 0.65 36.27 7.11
CA ASP A 3 1.59 35.17 7.06
C ASP A 3 1.21 34.38 5.79
N GLU A 4 2.06 34.46 4.76
CA GLU A 4 2.01 33.54 3.62
C GLU A 4 2.43 32.17 4.15
N GLU A 5 1.53 31.54 4.91
CA GLU A 5 1.68 30.18 5.34
C GLU A 5 1.53 29.34 4.07
N GLY A 6 2.67 28.99 3.47
CA GLY A 6 2.72 28.13 2.29
C GLY A 6 1.97 26.82 2.53
N ALA A 7 1.69 26.09 1.44
CA ALA A 7 0.98 24.81 1.54
C ALA A 7 1.67 23.90 2.57
N SER A 8 0.87 23.33 3.46
CA SER A 8 1.37 22.42 4.50
C SER A 8 1.98 21.16 3.86
N PRO A 9 2.92 20.46 4.53
CA PRO A 9 3.49 19.22 4.00
C PRO A 9 2.42 18.19 3.62
N ARG A 10 1.35 18.10 4.42
CA ARG A 10 0.17 17.27 4.11
C ARG A 10 -0.44 17.63 2.76
N GLU A 11 -0.66 18.91 2.48
CA GLU A 11 -1.26 19.36 1.22
C GLU A 11 -0.33 19.11 0.04
N LEU A 12 0.97 19.33 0.20
CA LEU A 12 1.98 19.06 -0.82
C LEU A 12 2.06 17.57 -1.16
N ILE A 13 2.07 16.68 -0.16
CA ILE A 13 2.04 15.22 -0.35
C ILE A 13 0.80 14.82 -1.15
N LEU A 14 -0.38 15.26 -0.71
CA LEU A 14 -1.64 14.89 -1.37
C LEU A 14 -1.72 15.47 -2.78
N GLU A 15 -1.17 16.66 -3.02
CA GLU A 15 -1.12 17.24 -4.36
C GLU A 15 -0.16 16.51 -5.29
N ALA A 16 1.00 16.08 -4.79
CA ALA A 16 1.90 15.21 -5.51
C ALA A 16 1.21 13.89 -5.90
N CYS A 17 0.48 13.28 -4.96
CA CYS A 17 -0.32 12.06 -5.19
C CYS A 17 -1.43 12.23 -6.23
N ARG A 18 -2.02 13.43 -6.38
CA ARG A 18 -3.07 13.66 -7.39
C ARG A 18 -2.51 13.85 -8.80
N ARG A 19 -1.33 14.45 -8.90
CA ARG A 19 -0.73 14.87 -10.17
C ARG A 19 0.40 13.96 -10.65
N ASN A 20 0.68 12.89 -9.92
CA ASN A 20 1.84 12.05 -10.14
C ASN A 20 3.15 12.86 -10.20
N ASN A 21 3.28 13.85 -9.31
CA ASN A 21 4.40 14.77 -9.31
C ASN A 21 5.49 14.30 -8.34
N THR A 22 6.44 13.52 -8.88
CA THR A 22 7.57 12.96 -8.12
C THR A 22 8.52 14.01 -7.58
N GLU A 23 8.79 15.07 -8.35
CA GLU A 23 9.67 16.18 -7.94
C GLU A 23 9.13 16.87 -6.68
N LEU A 24 7.83 17.17 -6.67
CA LEU A 24 7.19 17.79 -5.50
C LEU A 24 7.22 16.86 -4.28
N LEU A 25 6.96 15.56 -4.48
CA LEU A 25 7.02 14.59 -3.39
C LEU A 25 8.44 14.50 -2.83
N GLU A 26 9.45 14.38 -3.69
CA GLU A 26 10.86 14.28 -3.31
C GLU A 26 11.32 15.50 -2.51
N GLU A 27 10.99 16.71 -2.96
CA GLU A 27 11.30 17.95 -2.24
C GLU A 27 10.61 17.99 -0.87
N THR A 28 9.35 17.56 -0.81
CA THR A 28 8.59 17.50 0.44
C THR A 28 9.23 16.50 1.42
N LEU A 29 9.57 15.29 0.97
CA LEU A 29 10.23 14.25 1.79
C LEU A 29 11.60 14.72 2.31
N LYS A 30 12.40 15.39 1.47
CA LYS A 30 13.69 16.00 1.89
C LYS A 30 13.47 17.04 2.99
N THR A 31 12.46 17.88 2.85
CA THR A 31 12.11 18.90 3.85
C THR A 31 11.69 18.27 5.18
N LEU A 32 10.87 17.21 5.12
CA LEU A 32 10.45 16.46 6.31
C LEU A 32 11.64 15.78 7.00
N THR A 33 12.53 15.17 6.22
CA THR A 33 13.76 14.53 6.72
C THR A 33 14.65 15.53 7.46
N ALA A 34 14.86 16.73 6.89
CA ALA A 34 15.62 17.79 7.56
C ALA A 34 14.94 18.29 8.85
N ALA A 35 13.61 18.33 8.87
CA ALA A 35 12.82 18.74 10.02
C ALA A 35 12.81 17.70 11.16
N ALA A 36 13.05 16.41 10.88
CA ALA A 36 13.06 15.34 11.87
C ALA A 36 14.07 15.58 13.01
N SER A 37 15.21 16.19 12.71
CA SER A 37 16.21 16.58 13.71
C SER A 37 15.65 17.44 14.85
N LYS A 38 14.57 18.19 14.59
CA LYS A 38 13.89 19.06 15.56
C LYS A 38 12.79 18.36 16.35
N SER A 39 12.28 17.23 15.85
CA SER A 39 11.20 16.46 16.50
C SER A 39 11.71 15.46 17.53
N GLY A 40 13.02 15.15 17.53
CA GLY A 40 13.61 14.14 18.39
C GLY A 40 13.33 12.70 17.96
N LYS A 41 12.65 12.50 16.83
CA LYS A 41 12.43 11.20 16.19
C LYS A 41 13.53 10.91 15.16
N LYS A 42 13.68 9.65 14.77
CA LYS A 42 14.44 9.28 13.57
C LYS A 42 13.78 9.86 12.32
N ALA A 43 14.55 10.07 11.26
CA ALA A 43 14.05 10.70 10.04
C ALA A 43 12.92 9.86 9.41
N GLU A 44 13.16 8.56 9.32
CA GLU A 44 12.26 7.58 8.70
C GLU A 44 10.93 7.52 9.47
N GLU A 45 11.00 7.42 10.80
CA GLU A 45 9.81 7.41 11.68
C GLU A 45 9.03 8.73 11.57
N TYR A 46 9.70 9.88 11.50
CA TYR A 46 9.05 11.17 11.38
C TYR A 46 8.35 11.34 10.02
N VAL A 47 9.00 10.90 8.93
CA VAL A 47 8.42 10.90 7.59
C VAL A 47 7.21 9.97 7.52
N ALA A 48 7.35 8.73 8.01
CA ALA A 48 6.28 7.74 8.06
C ALA A 48 5.06 8.27 8.84
N ASP A 49 5.27 8.85 10.02
CA ASP A 49 4.20 9.45 10.84
C ASP A 49 3.41 10.51 10.06
N ILE A 50 4.10 11.36 9.29
CA ILE A 50 3.43 12.38 8.48
C ILE A 50 2.69 11.77 7.29
N LEU A 51 3.29 10.82 6.58
CA LEU A 51 2.66 10.13 5.46
C LEU A 51 1.41 9.34 5.91
N ASN A 52 1.54 8.58 6.99
CA ASN A 52 0.49 7.75 7.58
C ASN A 52 -0.65 8.57 8.16
N ASN A 53 -0.44 9.86 8.48
CA ASN A 53 -1.48 10.77 8.95
C ASN A 53 -1.94 11.79 7.89
N ALA A 54 -1.33 11.81 6.70
CA ALA A 54 -1.78 12.65 5.60
C ALA A 54 -3.15 12.15 5.10
N ARG A 55 -4.20 12.94 5.33
CA ARG A 55 -5.57 12.61 4.92
C ARG A 55 -6.19 13.72 4.10
N ASP A 56 -6.86 13.42 3.00
CA ASP A 56 -7.63 14.43 2.26
C ASP A 56 -8.93 14.84 2.98
N GLY A 57 -9.76 15.68 2.34
CA GLY A 57 -11.01 16.18 2.94
C GLY A 57 -12.08 15.11 3.17
N VAL A 58 -11.98 13.94 2.54
CA VAL A 58 -12.92 12.82 2.70
C VAL A 58 -12.32 11.66 3.50
N GLY A 59 -11.05 11.79 3.93
CA GLY A 59 -10.37 10.83 4.80
C GLY A 59 -9.58 9.75 4.07
N ASN A 60 -9.18 9.98 2.81
CA ASN A 60 -8.26 9.09 2.10
C ASN A 60 -6.82 9.36 2.54
N GLY A 61 -6.03 8.30 2.75
CA GLY A 61 -4.56 8.37 2.92
C GLY A 61 -3.82 8.78 1.64
N CYS A 62 -2.51 8.99 1.73
CA CYS A 62 -1.70 9.33 0.56
C CYS A 62 -1.71 8.22 -0.50
N LEU A 63 -1.52 6.95 -0.11
CA LEU A 63 -1.61 5.81 -1.03
C LEU A 63 -3.00 5.64 -1.66
N HIS A 64 -4.07 5.87 -0.89
CA HIS A 64 -5.43 5.88 -1.43
C HIS A 64 -5.61 6.91 -2.54
N VAL A 65 -5.11 8.13 -2.33
CA VAL A 65 -5.18 9.20 -3.32
C VAL A 65 -4.35 8.83 -4.54
N ALA A 66 -3.09 8.43 -4.37
CA ALA A 66 -2.22 8.06 -5.47
C ALA A 66 -2.81 6.91 -6.32
N ALA A 67 -3.35 5.87 -5.67
CA ALA A 67 -4.03 4.76 -6.34
C ALA A 67 -5.32 5.18 -7.06
N THR A 68 -6.08 6.13 -6.51
CA THR A 68 -7.31 6.65 -7.14
C THR A 68 -7.00 7.39 -8.45
N PHE A 69 -5.88 8.10 -8.51
CA PHE A 69 -5.46 8.88 -9.70
C PHE A 69 -4.52 8.11 -10.62
N GLY A 70 -4.13 6.87 -10.27
CA GLY A 70 -3.19 6.09 -11.05
C GLY A 70 -1.78 6.67 -11.09
N SER A 71 -1.34 7.32 -10.00
CA SER A 71 -0.04 8.00 -9.92
C SER A 71 1.09 7.02 -9.66
N TYR A 72 1.42 6.23 -10.68
CA TYR A 72 2.35 5.09 -10.62
C TYR A 72 3.68 5.46 -9.94
N GLU A 73 4.37 6.48 -10.44
CA GLU A 73 5.71 6.85 -9.97
C GLU A 73 5.68 7.41 -8.54
N VAL A 74 4.59 8.07 -8.15
CA VAL A 74 4.40 8.49 -6.76
C VAL A 74 4.10 7.30 -5.85
N ILE A 75 3.34 6.30 -6.29
CA ILE A 75 3.10 5.08 -5.50
C ILE A 75 4.43 4.37 -5.24
N ASP A 76 5.27 4.21 -6.26
CA ASP A 76 6.60 3.60 -6.15
C ASP A 76 7.44 4.31 -5.07
N MET A 77 7.56 5.64 -5.17
CA MET A 77 8.28 6.44 -4.18
C MET A 77 7.71 6.36 -2.76
N LEU A 78 6.39 6.25 -2.62
CA LEU A 78 5.75 6.11 -1.32
C LEU A 78 6.08 4.74 -0.72
N LEU A 79 5.94 3.67 -1.49
CA LEU A 79 6.19 2.29 -1.03
C LEU A 79 7.65 2.05 -0.62
N ASP A 80 8.59 2.85 -1.15
CA ASP A 80 9.99 2.87 -0.71
C ASP A 80 10.21 3.48 0.69
N GLN A 81 9.21 4.15 1.27
CA GLN A 81 9.37 4.79 2.59
C GLN A 81 9.19 3.77 3.73
N GLU A 82 10.23 3.62 4.55
CA GLU A 82 10.19 2.76 5.73
C GLU A 82 9.07 3.19 6.70
N GLY A 83 8.27 2.23 7.15
CA GLY A 83 7.19 2.46 8.11
C GLY A 83 5.90 3.04 7.52
N LEU A 84 5.81 3.18 6.20
CA LEU A 84 4.54 3.51 5.54
C LEU A 84 3.50 2.41 5.79
N GLU A 85 2.31 2.80 6.22
CA GLU A 85 1.14 1.93 6.28
C GLU A 85 0.60 1.72 4.86
N ILE A 86 0.42 0.47 4.45
CA ILE A 86 0.03 0.09 3.07
C ILE A 86 -1.39 -0.48 2.97
N ASP A 87 -1.98 -0.85 4.10
CA ASP A 87 -3.29 -1.49 4.22
C ASP A 87 -4.26 -0.66 5.06
N GLU A 88 -3.99 0.64 5.24
CA GLU A 88 -4.89 1.52 5.95
C GLU A 88 -6.24 1.59 5.22
N ILE A 89 -7.33 1.78 5.95
CA ILE A 89 -8.67 1.86 5.37
C ILE A 89 -9.16 3.30 5.33
N ASP A 90 -9.79 3.68 4.23
CA ASP A 90 -10.42 5.00 4.12
C ASP A 90 -11.61 5.15 5.08
N ARG A 91 -12.03 6.40 5.29
CA ARG A 91 -13.14 6.71 6.20
C ARG A 91 -14.51 6.32 5.64
N MET A 92 -14.71 6.48 4.33
CA MET A 92 -16.05 6.45 3.73
C MET A 92 -16.52 5.03 3.45
N GLU A 93 -15.69 4.27 2.72
CA GLU A 93 -15.98 2.94 2.20
C GLU A 93 -15.17 1.85 2.89
N GLN A 94 -14.24 2.20 3.79
CA GLN A 94 -13.25 1.28 4.35
C GLN A 94 -12.47 0.54 3.25
N ASP A 95 -12.32 1.18 2.09
CA ASP A 95 -11.46 0.68 1.02
C ASP A 95 -10.00 0.79 1.48
N THR A 96 -9.15 -0.18 1.14
CA THR A 96 -7.68 -0.06 1.22
C THR A 96 -7.13 0.61 -0.05
N PRO A 97 -5.83 0.99 -0.10
CA PRO A 97 -5.21 1.46 -1.34
C PRO A 97 -5.40 0.47 -2.52
N LEU A 98 -5.32 -0.84 -2.24
CA LEU A 98 -5.54 -1.89 -3.25
C LEU A 98 -6.98 -1.89 -3.80
N HIS A 99 -7.99 -1.59 -2.97
CA HIS A 99 -9.36 -1.40 -3.46
C HIS A 99 -9.46 -0.18 -4.39
N LYS A 100 -8.79 0.93 -4.06
CA LYS A 100 -8.77 2.14 -4.91
C LYS A 100 -8.09 1.86 -6.24
N ALA A 101 -6.99 1.12 -6.26
CA ALA A 101 -6.31 0.71 -7.49
C ALA A 101 -7.24 -0.11 -8.40
N VAL A 102 -7.98 -1.08 -7.86
CA VAL A 102 -8.96 -1.85 -8.65
C VAL A 102 -10.05 -0.96 -9.25
N ARG A 103 -10.58 0.01 -8.48
CA ARG A 103 -11.57 0.97 -8.97
C ARG A 103 -11.00 1.86 -10.07
N TYR A 104 -9.75 2.29 -9.94
CA TYR A 104 -9.05 3.02 -10.97
C TYR A 104 -8.97 2.21 -12.26
N VAL A 105 -8.50 0.95 -12.22
CA VAL A 105 -8.45 0.07 -13.41
C VAL A 105 -9.82 -0.08 -14.07
N ASN A 106 -10.89 -0.24 -13.28
CA ASN A 106 -12.26 -0.34 -13.80
C ASN A 106 -12.74 0.94 -14.50
N SER A 107 -12.19 2.11 -14.14
CA SER A 107 -12.52 3.40 -14.76
C SER A 107 -11.83 3.62 -16.11
N LEU A 108 -10.78 2.84 -16.40
CA LEU A 108 -10.00 2.92 -17.61
C LEU A 108 -10.67 2.23 -18.80
N ASP A 109 -10.33 2.68 -20.00
CA ASP A 109 -10.62 1.94 -21.22
C ASP A 109 -9.94 0.57 -21.23
N LYS A 110 -10.60 -0.44 -21.80
CA LYS A 110 -10.08 -1.82 -21.80
C LYS A 110 -8.72 -1.95 -22.48
N SER A 111 -8.44 -1.11 -23.48
CA SER A 111 -7.17 -1.10 -24.20
C SER A 111 -5.98 -0.64 -23.35
N ILE A 112 -6.24 0.04 -22.23
CA ILE A 112 -5.21 0.57 -21.33
C ILE A 112 -5.19 -0.14 -19.97
N TRP A 113 -6.05 -1.14 -19.74
CA TRP A 113 -6.01 -1.97 -18.52
C TRP A 113 -4.62 -2.48 -18.13
N PRO A 114 -3.74 -2.92 -19.06
CA PRO A 114 -2.39 -3.34 -18.71
C PRO A 114 -1.62 -2.29 -17.90
N HIS A 115 -1.77 -1.00 -18.20
CA HIS A 115 -1.09 0.07 -17.44
C HIS A 115 -1.60 0.17 -16.00
N GLY A 116 -2.91 0.00 -15.80
CA GLY A 116 -3.48 -0.03 -14.47
C GLY A 116 -3.17 -1.32 -13.70
N HIS A 117 -2.93 -2.43 -14.40
CA HIS A 117 -2.48 -3.68 -13.77
C HIS A 117 -1.11 -3.53 -13.09
N GLU A 118 -0.20 -2.74 -13.65
CA GLU A 118 1.12 -2.48 -13.04
C GLU A 118 0.99 -1.85 -11.65
N ILE A 119 0.02 -0.95 -11.43
CA ILE A 119 -0.24 -0.37 -10.11
C ILE A 119 -0.72 -1.42 -9.12
N VAL A 120 -1.60 -2.32 -9.56
CA VAL A 120 -2.11 -3.41 -8.71
C VAL A 120 -1.00 -4.39 -8.38
N ALA A 121 -0.13 -4.71 -9.35
CA ALA A 121 1.03 -5.57 -9.17
C ALA A 121 1.99 -4.96 -8.14
N MET A 122 2.35 -3.68 -8.30
CA MET A 122 3.24 -2.98 -7.37
C MET A 122 2.72 -3.00 -5.92
N LEU A 123 1.42 -2.76 -5.70
CA LEU A 123 0.82 -2.81 -4.37
C LEU A 123 0.84 -4.24 -3.79
N LEU A 124 0.58 -5.27 -4.60
CA LEU A 124 0.66 -6.66 -4.17
C LEU A 124 2.10 -7.08 -3.84
N ASP A 125 3.07 -6.65 -4.65
CA ASP A 125 4.49 -6.95 -4.46
C ASP A 125 5.05 -6.25 -3.21
N ALA A 126 4.52 -5.06 -2.87
CA ALA A 126 4.81 -4.38 -1.62
C ALA A 126 4.13 -5.02 -0.39
N GLY A 127 3.30 -6.04 -0.60
CA GLY A 127 2.69 -6.83 0.48
C GLY A 127 1.32 -6.36 0.95
N CYS A 128 0.62 -5.48 0.21
CA CYS A 128 -0.77 -5.14 0.53
C CYS A 128 -1.64 -6.40 0.57
N ASP A 129 -2.48 -6.56 1.60
CA ASP A 129 -3.32 -7.75 1.76
C ASP A 129 -4.58 -7.71 0.86
N PRO A 130 -4.66 -8.56 -0.19
CA PRO A 130 -5.83 -8.62 -1.07
C PRO A 130 -7.04 -9.31 -0.43
N ARG A 131 -6.96 -9.75 0.82
CA ARG A 131 -8.05 -10.44 1.54
C ARG A 131 -8.87 -9.50 2.42
N ILE A 132 -8.40 -8.26 2.65
CA ILE A 132 -9.11 -7.27 3.45
C ILE A 132 -10.44 -6.95 2.79
N ARG A 133 -11.50 -6.88 3.61
CA ARG A 133 -12.85 -6.56 3.15
C ARG A 133 -13.20 -5.13 3.52
N ASN A 134 -13.68 -4.38 2.54
CA ASN A 134 -14.20 -3.04 2.76
C ASN A 134 -15.55 -3.05 3.50
N LYS A 135 -16.18 -1.87 3.62
CA LYS A 135 -17.47 -1.68 4.32
C LYS A 135 -18.60 -2.50 3.71
N ALA A 136 -18.58 -2.70 2.39
CA ALA A 136 -19.53 -3.56 1.67
C ALA A 136 -19.23 -5.06 1.83
N LYS A 137 -18.24 -5.42 2.66
CA LYS A 137 -17.72 -6.77 2.86
C LYS A 137 -17.10 -7.36 1.61
N LEU A 138 -16.64 -6.51 0.69
CA LEU A 138 -16.03 -6.94 -0.56
C LEU A 138 -14.50 -6.87 -0.46
N LYS A 139 -13.81 -7.89 -0.96
CA LYS A 139 -12.37 -7.88 -1.25
C LYS A 139 -12.10 -7.13 -2.56
N PRO A 140 -10.85 -6.70 -2.83
CA PRO A 140 -10.49 -6.07 -4.09
C PRO A 140 -10.91 -6.88 -5.33
N VAL A 141 -10.72 -8.21 -5.34
CA VAL A 141 -11.09 -9.04 -6.50
C VAL A 141 -12.60 -9.10 -6.78
N GLU A 142 -13.41 -8.88 -5.75
CA GLU A 142 -14.87 -8.84 -5.87
C GLU A 142 -15.34 -7.50 -6.48
N LEU A 143 -14.49 -6.46 -6.49
CA LEU A 143 -14.73 -5.19 -7.18
C LEU A 143 -14.26 -5.19 -8.64
N ALA A 144 -13.33 -6.06 -9.03
CA ALA A 144 -12.76 -6.09 -10.38
C ALA A 144 -13.82 -6.43 -11.44
N ASP A 145 -13.80 -5.69 -12.57
CA ASP A 145 -14.69 -5.96 -13.71
C ASP A 145 -14.61 -7.45 -14.11
N PRO A 146 -15.73 -8.19 -14.21
CA PRO A 146 -15.73 -9.61 -14.54
C PRO A 146 -15.05 -9.95 -15.87
N ARG A 147 -14.97 -8.99 -16.80
CA ARG A 147 -14.33 -9.12 -18.11
C ARG A 147 -12.82 -8.91 -18.04
N ASN A 148 -12.31 -8.30 -16.97
CA ASN A 148 -10.88 -8.11 -16.74
C ASN A 148 -10.31 -9.35 -16.04
N THR A 149 -10.19 -10.44 -16.80
CA THR A 149 -9.75 -11.74 -16.28
C THR A 149 -8.33 -11.70 -15.74
N ASP A 150 -7.48 -10.85 -16.31
CA ASP A 150 -6.08 -10.71 -15.90
C ASP A 150 -5.96 -10.05 -14.52
N LEU A 151 -6.71 -8.95 -14.29
CA LEU A 151 -6.78 -8.31 -12.97
C LEU A 151 -7.29 -9.26 -11.90
N ARG A 152 -8.34 -10.03 -12.22
CA ARG A 152 -8.92 -11.01 -11.29
C ARG A 152 -7.92 -12.11 -10.96
N SER A 153 -7.24 -12.64 -11.97
CA SER A 153 -6.20 -13.66 -11.82
C SER A 153 -5.04 -13.16 -10.95
N MET A 154 -4.58 -11.93 -11.17
CA MET A 154 -3.53 -11.29 -10.38
C MET A 154 -3.91 -11.20 -8.89
N LEU A 155 -5.09 -10.67 -8.58
CA LEU A 155 -5.57 -10.56 -7.20
C LEU A 155 -5.77 -11.93 -6.54
N GLN A 156 -6.32 -12.91 -7.26
CA GLN A 156 -6.49 -14.28 -6.75
C GLN A 156 -5.15 -14.94 -6.44
N LYS A 157 -4.13 -14.73 -7.28
CA LYS A 157 -2.77 -15.22 -7.01
C LYS A 157 -2.18 -14.55 -5.77
N GLY A 158 -2.37 -13.24 -5.61
CA GLY A 158 -1.96 -12.52 -4.40
C GLY A 158 -2.62 -13.10 -3.13
N GLU A 159 -3.94 -13.37 -3.18
CA GLU A 159 -4.65 -14.02 -2.06
C GLU A 159 -4.07 -15.40 -1.73
N PHE A 160 -3.76 -16.20 -2.76
CA PHE A 160 -3.18 -17.52 -2.57
C PHE A 160 -1.77 -17.46 -1.99
N ALA A 161 -0.93 -16.55 -2.47
CA ALA A 161 0.44 -16.35 -1.97
C ALA A 161 0.44 -15.99 -0.47
N MET A 162 -0.46 -15.09 -0.05
CA MET A 162 -0.63 -14.70 1.35
C MET A 162 -1.19 -15.81 2.25
N MET A 163 -1.92 -16.79 1.69
CA MET A 163 -2.39 -17.96 2.44
C MET A 163 -1.28 -19.00 2.57
N ALA A 164 -0.55 -19.28 1.49
CA ALA A 164 0.52 -20.28 1.48
C ALA A 164 1.75 -19.85 2.30
N GLY A 165 2.06 -18.55 2.35
CA GLY A 165 3.15 -18.02 3.18
C GLY A 165 2.93 -18.16 4.69
N GLY A 166 1.70 -18.44 5.14
CA GLY A 166 1.36 -18.69 6.55
C GLY A 166 1.36 -20.16 6.95
N ASP A 167 1.58 -21.09 6.00
CA ASP A 167 1.47 -22.55 6.19
C ASP A 167 2.83 -23.25 6.09
N VAL A 168 3.93 -22.52 6.29
CA VAL A 168 5.24 -23.15 6.53
C VAL A 168 5.23 -23.70 7.95
N VAL A 169 4.70 -24.90 8.10
CA VAL A 169 5.03 -25.75 9.25
C VAL A 169 6.54 -25.92 9.26
N GLU A 170 7.21 -25.33 10.26
CA GLU A 170 8.51 -25.82 10.69
C GLU A 170 8.28 -27.27 11.11
N ASP A 171 8.56 -28.23 10.21
CA ASP A 171 8.77 -29.61 10.63
C ASP A 171 9.95 -29.57 11.61
N ASP A 172 9.63 -29.56 12.90
CA ASP A 172 10.58 -29.87 13.96
C ASP A 172 11.12 -31.29 13.69
N ASP A 173 12.21 -31.33 12.92
CA ASP A 173 13.14 -32.45 12.82
C ASP A 173 13.77 -32.68 14.18
N ASP A 174 13.04 -33.36 15.07
CA ASP A 174 13.55 -33.82 16.35
C ASP A 174 13.79 -35.34 16.29
N GLY A 175 14.79 -35.72 15.48
CA GLY A 175 15.82 -36.72 15.79
C GLY A 175 15.43 -38.20 15.98
N PRO A 176 16.33 -39.14 15.65
CA PRO A 176 16.09 -40.57 15.81
C PRO A 176 16.11 -40.95 17.31
N THR A 177 15.02 -41.55 17.79
CA THR A 177 14.97 -42.16 19.13
C THR A 177 15.79 -43.45 19.17
N GLY A 178 17.10 -43.30 19.34
CA GLY A 178 18.01 -44.38 19.70
C GLY A 178 18.16 -44.47 21.21
N SER A 179 17.66 -45.56 21.82
CA SER A 179 18.24 -46.11 23.04
C SER A 179 17.87 -47.59 23.15
N GLY A 180 18.90 -48.43 23.07
CA GLY A 180 18.81 -49.87 23.17
C GLY A 180 18.38 -50.33 24.55
N SER A 181 17.58 -51.41 24.57
CA SER A 181 17.46 -52.26 25.75
C SER A 181 18.45 -53.40 25.60
N ASP A 182 19.50 -53.38 26.42
CA ASP A 182 20.22 -54.59 26.79
C ASP A 182 19.27 -55.50 27.57
N SER A 183 19.33 -56.80 27.29
CA SER A 183 18.70 -57.84 28.11
C SER A 183 19.73 -58.95 28.33
N ASP A 184 19.97 -59.24 29.61
CA ASP A 184 20.71 -60.39 30.16
C ASP A 184 20.28 -61.74 29.56
#